data_AF-A0A0H5P8R8-F1
#
_entry.id   AF-A0A0H5P8R8-F1
#
_cell.length_a   1.000
_cell.length_b   1.000
_cell.length_c   1.000
_cell.angle_alpha   90.00
_cell.angle_beta   90.00
_cell.angle_gamma   90.00
#
_symmetry.space_group_name_H-M   'P 1'
#
loop_
_entity.id
_entity.type
_entity.pdbx_description
1 polymer ?
#
loop_
_entity_poly.entity_id
_entity_poly.type
_entity_poly.pdbx_seq_one_letter_code
_entity_poly.pdbx_strand_id
1 'polypeptide(L)' 'MTDHTGTRIRRHDRVAILPGSPARASGHEYGDVQLVGRKWVHVTTNQGRTIQVAAHDLHRINR' A
#
# COMPACT_ATOMS: atom_id res chain seq x y z
N MET A 1 -8.46 6.86 5.18
CA MET A 1 -6.99 6.93 5.06
C MET A 1 -6.68 7.36 3.64
N THR A 2 -5.66 8.22 3.47
CA THR A 2 -5.26 8.75 2.17
C THR A 2 -3.83 8.35 1.87
N ASP A 3 -3.55 8.15 0.60
CA ASP A 3 -2.21 7.88 0.09
C ASP A 3 -1.33 9.14 0.18
N HIS A 4 -0.09 9.08 -0.31
CA HIS A 4 0.85 10.20 -0.24
C HIS A 4 0.38 11.47 -0.99
N THR A 5 -0.60 11.34 -1.90
CA THR A 5 -1.17 12.46 -2.66
C THR A 5 -2.42 13.04 -2.01
N GLY A 6 -2.88 12.48 -0.89
CA GLY A 6 -4.18 12.80 -0.31
C GLY A 6 -5.34 12.03 -0.94
N THR A 7 -5.09 11.10 -1.85
CA THR A 7 -6.12 10.29 -2.49
C THR A 7 -6.62 9.20 -1.56
N ARG A 8 -7.94 9.03 -1.43
CA ARG A 8 -8.52 8.02 -0.53
C ARG A 8 -8.15 6.59 -0.97
N ILE A 9 -7.55 5.83 -0.07
CA ILE A 9 -7.29 4.39 -0.24
C ILE A 9 -8.53 3.58 0.18
N ARG A 10 -8.87 2.58 -0.63
CA ARG A 10 -10.00 1.66 -0.46
C ARG A 10 -9.52 0.23 -0.57
N ARG A 11 -10.32 -0.69 -0.02
CA ARG A 11 -10.14 -2.13 -0.25
C ARG A 11 -10.22 -2.42 -1.75
N HIS A 12 -9.38 -3.34 -2.22
CA HIS A 12 -9.20 -3.72 -3.63
C HIS A 12 -8.52 -2.67 -4.52
N ASP A 13 -8.06 -1.54 -3.96
CA ASP A 13 -7.21 -0.63 -4.74
C ASP A 13 -5.85 -1.29 -5.01
N ARG A 14 -5.37 -1.07 -6.23
CA ARG A 14 -3.99 -1.35 -6.60
C ARG A 14 -3.09 -0.19 -6.16
N VAL A 15 -2.03 -0.50 -5.43
CA VAL A 15 -1.11 0.49 -4.87
C VAL A 15 0.35 0.15 -5.21
N ALA A 16 1.15 1.20 -5.43
CA ALA A 16 2.59 1.12 -5.44
C ALA A 16 3.10 1.51 -4.05
N ILE A 17 4.14 0.83 -3.59
CA ILE A 17 4.84 1.16 -2.36
C ILE A 17 5.96 2.14 -2.73
N LEU A 18 6.03 3.28 -2.05
CA LEU A 18 6.95 4.35 -2.38
C LEU A 18 8.41 4.04 -1.97
N PRO A 19 9.40 4.63 -2.67
CA PRO A 19 10.78 4.61 -2.22
C PRO A 19 10.88 5.25 -0.82
N GLY A 20 11.60 4.61 0.09
CA GLY A 20 11.72 5.05 1.49
C GLY A 20 10.79 4.33 2.46
N SER A 21 9.76 3.62 1.97
CA SER A 21 8.98 2.74 2.84
C SER A 21 9.81 1.55 3.30
N PRO A 22 9.79 1.17 4.60
CA PRO A 22 10.44 -0.04 5.09
C PRO A 22 9.98 -1.31 4.36
N ALA A 23 8.72 -1.31 3.91
CA ALA A 23 8.13 -2.41 3.16
C ALA A 23 8.78 -2.59 1.78
N ARG A 24 9.21 -1.51 1.13
CA ARG A 24 9.89 -1.56 -0.17
C ARG A 24 11.34 -2.01 -0.06
N ALA A 25 12.02 -1.69 1.04
CA ALA A 25 13.36 -2.23 1.34
C ALA A 25 13.37 -3.77 1.41
N SER A 26 12.21 -4.40 1.66
CA SER A 26 12.03 -5.86 1.62
C SER A 26 11.76 -6.42 0.21
N GLY A 27 11.87 -5.61 -0.84
CA GLY A 27 11.65 -6.02 -2.24
C GLY A 27 10.18 -6.00 -2.69
N HIS A 28 9.29 -5.35 -1.94
CA HIS A 28 7.88 -5.22 -2.29
C HIS A 28 7.59 -3.88 -2.94
N GLU A 29 7.27 -3.89 -4.23
CA GLU A 29 7.04 -2.65 -5.00
C GLU A 29 5.57 -2.34 -5.22
N TYR A 30 4.72 -3.36 -5.28
CA TYR A 30 3.31 -3.25 -5.63
C TYR A 30 2.46 -4.28 -4.88
N GLY A 31 1.18 -3.98 -4.73
CA GLY A 31 0.20 -4.94 -4.25
C GLY A 31 -1.23 -4.41 -4.23
N ASP A 32 -2.12 -5.25 -3.74
CA ASP A 32 -3.54 -4.97 -3.61
C ASP A 32 -3.93 -4.77 -2.15
N VAL A 33 -4.74 -3.74 -1.91
CA VAL A 33 -5.22 -3.42 -0.57
C VAL A 33 -6.27 -4.46 -0.13
N GLN A 34 -5.96 -5.21 0.92
CA GLN A 34 -6.89 -6.16 1.53
C GLN A 34 -7.72 -5.53 2.66
N LEU A 35 -7.10 -4.62 3.42
CA LEU A 35 -7.75 -3.95 4.55
C LEU A 35 -7.18 -2.54 4.71
N VAL A 36 -8.08 -1.58 4.94
CA VAL A 36 -7.72 -0.21 5.33
C VAL A 36 -7.96 -0.09 6.83
N GLY A 37 -6.89 -0.13 7.63
CA GLY A 37 -6.96 0.02 9.08
C GLY A 37 -7.04 1.47 9.53
N ARG A 38 -6.83 1.71 10.83
CA ARG A 38 -6.76 3.06 11.42
C ARG A 38 -5.40 3.75 11.26
N LYS A 39 -4.30 2.98 11.30
CA LYS A 39 -2.91 3.47 11.16
C LYS A 39 -2.17 2.91 9.96
N TRP A 40 -2.52 1.69 9.54
CA TRP A 40 -1.83 0.92 8.53
C TRP A 40 -2.80 0.42 7.47
N VAL A 41 -2.27 0.17 6.28
CA VAL A 41 -2.96 -0.52 5.18
C VAL A 41 -2.33 -1.88 5.02
N HIS A 42 -3.15 -2.93 4.98
CA HIS A 42 -2.69 -4.27 4.64
C HIS A 42 -2.69 -4.44 3.13
N VAL A 43 -1.51 -4.72 2.58
CA VAL A 43 -1.28 -4.87 1.14
C VAL A 43 -0.79 -6.28 0.88
N THR A 44 -1.51 -7.03 0.04
CA THR A 44 -1.01 -8.29 -0.51
C THR A 44 -0.17 -7.98 -1.72
N THR A 45 1.11 -8.29 -1.63
CA THR A 45 2.10 -8.05 -2.67
C THR A 45 1.94 -9.03 -3.83
N ASN A 46 2.54 -8.73 -4.97
CA ASN A 46 2.57 -9.64 -6.12
C ASN A 46 3.25 -10.98 -5.85
N GLN A 47 4.05 -11.05 -4.78
CA GLN A 47 4.71 -12.27 -4.33
C GLN A 47 3.80 -13.11 -3.40
N GLY A 48 2.53 -12.73 -3.23
CA GLY A 48 1.55 -13.43 -2.39
C GLY A 48 1.67 -13.14 -0.90
N ARG A 49 2.63 -12.31 -0.46
CA ARG A 49 2.83 -11.95 0.94
C ARG A 49 1.99 -10.74 1.32
N THR A 50 1.29 -10.80 2.46
CA THR A 50 0.58 -9.64 3.02
C THR A 50 1.47 -8.90 4.01
N ILE A 51 1.59 -7.58 3.82
CA ILE A 51 2.42 -6.68 4.62
C ILE A 51 1.61 -5.48 5.11
N GLN A 52 2.09 -4.83 6.17
CA GLN A 52 1.54 -3.56 6.67
C GLN A 52 2.37 -2.40 6.12
N VAL A 53 1.70 -1.42 5.52
CA VAL A 53 2.34 -0.24 4.94
C VAL A 53 1.61 1.00 5.43
N ALA A 54 2.35 2.06 5.78
CA ALA A 54 1.74 3.33 6.13
C ALA A 54 1.02 3.86 4.89
N ALA A 55 -0.18 4.39 5.00
CA ALA A 55 -0.85 4.89 3.79
C ALA A 55 -0.08 6.02 3.10
N HIS A 56 0.63 6.85 3.87
CA HIS A 56 1.48 7.90 3.30
C HIS A 56 2.66 7.33 2.46
N ASP A 57 3.00 6.06 2.63
CA ASP A 57 4.02 5.35 1.83
C ASP A 57 3.42 4.67 0.59
N LEU A 58 2.11 4.83 0.37
CA LEU A 58 1.42 4.23 -0.77
C LEU A 58 1.12 5.30 -1.81
N HIS A 59 1.18 4.88 -3.06
CA HIS A 59 0.63 5.60 -4.20
C HIS A 59 -0.49 4.77 -4.80
N ARG A 60 -1.71 5.30 -4.80
CA ARG A 60 -2.85 4.63 -5.43
C ARG A 60 -2.70 4.74 -6.94
N ILE A 61 -2.50 3.61 -7.61
CA ILE A 61 -2.27 3.58 -9.06
C ILE A 61 -3.60 3.69 -9.83
N ASN A 62 -4.73 3.46 -9.15
CA ASN A 62 -6.05 3.30 -9.75
C ASN A 62 -6.11 2.17 -10.79
N ARG A 63 -7.32 1.74 -11.09
CA ARG A 63 -7.65 0.92 -12.26
C ARG A 63 -8.71 1.68 -13.04
#